data_AF-A0A7R9YAD5-F1
#
_entry.id   AF-A0A7R9YAD5-F1
#
_cell.length_a   1.000
_cell.length_b   1.000
_cell.length_c   1.000
_cell.angle_alpha   90.00
_cell.angle_beta   90.00
_cell.angle_gamma   90.00
#
_symmetry.space_group_name_H-M   'P 1'
#
loop_
_entity.id
_entity.type
_entity.pdbx_description
1 polymer ?
#
loop_
_entity_poly.entity_id
_entity_poly.type
_entity_poly.pdbx_seq_one_letter_code
_entity_poly.pdbx_strand_id
1 'polypeptide(L)'
;GGGYGGGGGYGGGGGYGGGGGFGGDRMGGLGAGLRNINWNLSELPTFEKNFYYEHPDVEKRPMEECEEWRRSVSITIKGQGIPKPCMTFEEASMPEYVLNEVNR
;
A
#
# COMPACT_ATOMS: atom_id res chain seq x y z
N GLY A 1 -25.05 -58.75 15.75
CA GLY A 1 -23.76 -59.30 16.23
C GLY A 1 -22.80 -58.15 16.34
N GLY A 2 -22.05 -57.94 17.42
CA GLY A 2 -21.50 -58.89 18.39
C GLY A 2 -20.00 -59.00 18.14
N GLY A 3 -19.16 -58.59 19.11
CA GLY A 3 -17.71 -58.78 19.05
C GLY A 3 -16.94 -57.89 20.03
N TYR A 4 -16.75 -58.37 21.26
CA TYR A 4 -15.84 -57.84 22.29
C TYR A 4 -14.56 -58.68 22.36
N GLY A 5 -13.46 -58.08 22.82
CA GLY A 5 -12.20 -58.73 23.20
C GLY A 5 -11.05 -57.74 22.95
N GLY A 6 -10.32 -57.22 23.94
CA GLY A 6 -9.95 -57.75 25.25
C GLY A 6 -8.45 -58.05 25.23
N GLY A 7 -7.66 -57.38 26.07
CA GLY A 7 -6.24 -57.71 26.26
C GLY A 7 -5.39 -56.52 26.73
N GLY A 8 -5.13 -56.46 28.04
CA GLY A 8 -4.26 -55.47 28.66
C GLY A 8 -2.77 -55.77 28.48
N GLY A 9 -1.95 -54.76 28.83
CA GLY A 9 -0.50 -54.87 28.92
C GLY A 9 0.06 -53.67 29.69
N TYR A 10 0.40 -53.91 30.94
CA TYR A 10 1.15 -53.03 31.83
C TYR A 10 2.64 -53.08 31.45
N GLY A 11 3.31 -51.92 31.43
CA GLY A 11 4.79 -51.90 31.51
C GLY A 11 5.46 -50.70 30.85
N GLY A 12 5.99 -49.81 31.69
CA GLY A 12 7.40 -49.42 31.56
C GLY A 12 7.72 -48.05 30.94
N GLY A 13 8.33 -47.19 31.76
CA GLY A 13 9.44 -46.31 31.37
C GLY A 13 9.04 -45.07 30.58
N GLY A 14 9.20 -43.88 31.14
CA GLY A 14 10.55 -43.35 31.38
C GLY A 14 11.00 -42.64 30.10
N GLY A 15 10.60 -41.37 30.00
CA GLY A 15 10.84 -40.55 28.83
C GLY A 15 12.30 -40.19 28.65
N TYR A 16 12.82 -40.41 27.45
CA TYR A 16 13.93 -39.63 26.88
C TYR A 16 13.78 -39.77 25.37
N GLY A 17 12.90 -38.94 24.79
CA GLY A 17 12.81 -38.73 23.35
C GLY A 17 14.05 -37.96 22.92
N GLY A 18 15.01 -38.69 22.37
CA GLY A 18 16.16 -38.12 21.70
C GLY A 18 15.78 -37.48 20.36
N GLY A 19 16.71 -36.67 19.89
CA GLY A 19 16.95 -36.55 18.45
C GLY A 19 16.46 -35.27 17.80
N GLY A 20 17.42 -34.38 17.55
CA GLY A 20 17.55 -33.72 16.26
C GLY A 20 16.71 -32.46 16.04
N GLY A 21 17.33 -31.48 15.40
CA GLY A 21 16.58 -30.37 14.82
C GLY A 21 17.22 -29.02 15.06
N PHE A 22 18.25 -28.72 14.28
CA PHE A 22 18.49 -27.43 13.65
C PHE A 22 17.54 -26.28 14.04
N GLY A 23 18.13 -25.17 14.50
CA GLY A 23 17.63 -23.82 14.23
C GLY A 23 16.18 -23.57 14.62
N GLY A 24 15.92 -23.36 15.92
CA GLY A 24 14.68 -22.72 16.34
C GLY A 24 14.62 -21.31 15.76
N ASP A 25 13.77 -21.13 14.75
CA ASP A 25 13.53 -19.84 14.12
C ASP A 25 13.16 -18.81 15.18
N ARG A 26 14.06 -17.85 15.41
CA ARG A 26 13.89 -16.69 16.32
C ARG A 26 12.79 -15.73 15.86
N MET A 27 11.91 -16.17 14.95
CA MET A 27 10.87 -15.42 14.28
C MET A 27 9.46 -15.75 14.82
N GLY A 28 9.31 -16.69 15.77
CA GLY A 28 8.00 -17.14 16.26
C GLY A 28 7.11 -16.08 16.93
N GLY A 29 7.67 -14.92 17.28
CA GLY A 29 6.93 -13.77 17.83
C GLY A 29 6.72 -12.63 16.84
N LEU A 30 7.22 -12.73 15.60
CA LEU A 30 7.06 -11.66 14.62
C LEU A 30 5.62 -11.63 14.13
N GLY A 31 4.97 -10.49 14.34
CA GLY A 31 3.60 -10.27 13.88
C GLY A 31 2.51 -10.56 14.91
N ALA A 32 2.84 -11.08 16.09
CA ALA A 32 1.86 -11.40 17.15
C ALA A 32 1.06 -10.17 17.65
N GLY A 33 1.59 -8.95 17.46
CA GLY A 33 0.92 -7.69 17.78
C GLY A 33 0.26 -7.00 16.58
N LEU A 34 0.25 -7.60 15.39
CA LEU A 34 -0.37 -6.99 14.22
C LEU A 34 -1.89 -7.01 14.38
N ARG A 35 -2.50 -5.82 14.29
CA ARG A 35 -3.95 -5.67 14.25
C ARG A 35 -4.43 -5.93 12.84
N ASN A 36 -5.51 -6.69 12.71
CA ASN A 36 -6.18 -6.82 11.42
C ASN A 36 -6.79 -5.47 11.02
N ILE A 37 -6.67 -5.10 9.75
CA ILE A 37 -7.25 -3.86 9.25
C ILE A 37 -8.71 -4.15 8.88
N ASN A 38 -9.64 -3.38 9.46
CA ASN A 38 -11.04 -3.42 9.05
C ASN A 38 -11.23 -2.54 7.81
N TRP A 39 -11.53 -3.18 6.68
CA TRP A 39 -11.77 -2.51 5.39
C TRP A 39 -13.26 -2.27 5.11
N ASN A 40 -14.12 -2.27 6.12
CA ASN A 40 -15.55 -1.95 5.94
C ASN A 40 -15.71 -0.48 5.53
N LEU A 41 -15.85 -0.23 4.23
CA LEU A 41 -15.99 1.10 3.64
C LEU A 41 -17.15 1.92 4.23
N SER A 42 -18.17 1.26 4.81
CA SER A 42 -19.34 1.90 5.42
C SER A 42 -19.02 2.50 6.79
N GLU A 43 -18.01 1.98 7.48
CA GLU A 43 -17.57 2.42 8.82
C GLU A 43 -16.37 3.38 8.73
N LEU A 44 -15.73 3.46 7.56
CA LEU A 44 -14.60 4.35 7.35
C LEU A 44 -15.08 5.81 7.25
N PRO A 45 -14.36 6.76 7.86
CA PRO A 45 -14.63 8.18 7.67
C PRO A 45 -14.56 8.55 6.19
N THR A 46 -15.52 9.36 5.74
CA THR A 46 -15.45 9.95 4.40
C THR A 46 -14.27 10.92 4.35
N PHE A 47 -13.50 10.85 3.27
CA PHE A 47 -12.44 11.80 3.01
C PHE A 47 -12.52 12.23 1.55
N GLU A 48 -12.30 13.52 1.32
CA GLU A 48 -12.16 14.05 -0.01
C GLU A 48 -10.81 13.60 -0.58
N LYS A 49 -10.82 13.07 -1.81
CA LYS A 49 -9.59 12.69 -2.54
C LYS A 49 -9.22 13.69 -3.61
N ASN A 50 -10.24 14.31 -4.21
CA ASN A 50 -10.03 15.18 -5.33
C ASN A 50 -9.97 16.63 -4.85
N PHE A 51 -8.75 17.05 -4.52
CA PHE A 51 -8.44 18.45 -4.22
C PHE A 51 -7.86 19.18 -5.44
N TYR A 52 -7.83 18.52 -6.61
CA TYR A 52 -7.18 19.10 -7.78
C TYR A 52 -7.97 20.32 -8.28
N TYR A 53 -7.27 21.45 -8.33
CA TYR A 53 -7.76 22.69 -8.89
C TYR A 53 -6.79 23.12 -9.99
N GLU A 54 -7.26 23.09 -11.24
CA GLU A 54 -6.46 23.48 -12.41
C GLU A 54 -6.24 25.00 -12.39
N HIS A 55 -4.99 25.43 -12.53
CA HIS A 55 -4.67 26.85 -12.60
C HIS A 55 -5.24 27.46 -13.90
N PRO A 56 -5.79 28.69 -13.89
CA PRO A 56 -6.42 29.30 -15.07
C PRO A 56 -5.52 29.34 -16.33
N ASP A 57 -4.20 29.47 -16.16
CA ASP A 57 -3.26 29.48 -17.28
C ASP A 57 -3.06 28.08 -17.86
N VAL A 58 -3.12 27.04 -17.03
CA VAL A 58 -3.10 25.64 -17.47
C VAL A 58 -4.42 25.32 -18.18
N GLU A 59 -5.56 25.77 -17.64
CA GLU A 59 -6.88 25.57 -18.25
C GLU A 59 -6.96 26.20 -19.66
N LYS A 60 -6.37 27.38 -19.86
CA LYS A 60 -6.34 28.06 -21.17
C LYS A 60 -5.34 27.47 -22.15
N ARG A 61 -4.36 26.69 -21.69
CA ARG A 61 -3.27 26.17 -22.54
C ARG A 61 -3.81 25.20 -23.61
N PRO A 62 -3.43 25.36 -24.88
CA PRO A 62 -3.82 24.41 -25.92
C PRO A 62 -3.19 23.04 -25.70
N MET A 63 -3.88 21.97 -26.10
CA MET A 63 -3.38 20.61 -25.91
C MET A 63 -2.12 20.34 -26.74
N GLU A 64 -2.00 20.97 -27.92
CA GLU A 64 -0.83 20.84 -28.80
C GLU A 64 0.46 21.29 -28.08
N GLU A 65 0.41 22.45 -27.41
CA GLU A 65 1.52 22.96 -26.59
C GLU A 65 1.84 22.02 -25.42
N CYS A 66 0.81 21.44 -24.78
CA CYS A 66 1.00 20.45 -23.72
C CYS A 66 1.75 19.20 -24.23
N GLU A 67 1.44 18.74 -25.44
CA GLU A 67 2.08 17.58 -26.05
C GLU A 67 3.51 17.87 -26.53
N GLU A 68 3.76 19.05 -27.09
CA GLU A 68 5.10 19.52 -27.42
C GLU A 68 5.99 19.60 -26.18
N TRP A 69 5.48 20.18 -25.11
CA TRP A 69 6.20 20.25 -23.85
C TRP A 69 6.45 18.85 -23.27
N ARG A 70 5.44 17.97 -23.23
CA ARG A 70 5.64 16.58 -22.78
C ARG A 70 6.73 15.88 -23.60
N ARG A 71 6.78 16.08 -24.92
CA ARG A 71 7.85 15.56 -25.78
C ARG A 71 9.21 16.15 -25.45
N SER A 72 9.32 17.46 -25.22
CA SER A 72 10.59 18.13 -24.92
C SER A 72 11.22 17.63 -23.61
N VAL A 73 10.39 17.26 -22.64
CA VAL A 73 10.83 16.69 -21.34
C VAL A 73 10.70 15.17 -21.26
N SER A 74 10.48 14.49 -22.40
CA SER A 74 10.40 13.02 -22.50
C SER A 74 9.32 12.35 -21.62
N ILE A 75 8.20 13.04 -21.36
CA ILE A 75 7.03 12.48 -20.67
C ILE A 75 6.14 11.72 -21.66
N THR A 76 5.78 10.48 -21.31
CA THR A 76 4.79 9.67 -22.02
C THR A 76 3.60 9.40 -21.11
N ILE A 77 2.39 9.59 -21.63
CA ILE A 77 1.14 9.39 -20.89
C ILE A 77 0.37 8.20 -21.45
N LYS A 78 -0.31 7.45 -20.58
CA LYS A 78 -1.19 6.34 -20.96
C LYS A 78 -2.43 6.34 -20.08
N GLY A 79 -3.60 6.49 -20.69
CA GLY A 79 -4.87 6.53 -19.99
C GLY A 79 -5.80 7.61 -20.54
N GLN A 80 -6.95 7.77 -19.89
CA GLN A 80 -7.95 8.80 -20.21
C GLN A 80 -8.09 9.76 -19.02
N GLY A 81 -8.55 10.99 -19.28
CA GLY A 81 -8.77 11.99 -18.24
C GLY A 81 -7.48 12.51 -17.59
N ILE A 82 -6.37 12.53 -18.33
CA ILE A 82 -5.08 12.98 -17.82
C ILE A 82 -5.03 14.52 -17.86
N PRO A 83 -4.86 15.20 -16.71
CA PRO A 83 -4.78 16.65 -16.67
C PRO A 83 -3.63 17.22 -17.50
N LYS A 84 -3.73 18.50 -17.83
CA LYS A 84 -2.66 19.22 -18.51
C LYS A 84 -1.44 19.35 -17.59
N PRO A 85 -0.23 19.41 -18.15
CA PRO A 85 0.97 19.59 -17.34
C PRO A 85 1.04 21.00 -16.76
N CYS A 86 1.41 21.10 -15.48
CA CYS A 86 1.91 22.33 -14.87
C CYS A 86 3.39 22.49 -15.27
N MET A 87 3.75 23.61 -15.87
CA MET A 87 5.11 23.89 -16.34
C MET A 87 5.93 24.64 -15.29
N THR A 88 5.27 25.33 -14.37
CA THR A 88 5.89 26.08 -13.26
C THR A 88 5.26 25.69 -11.92
N PHE A 89 5.93 26.03 -10.82
CA PHE A 89 5.40 25.77 -9.47
C PHE A 89 4.18 26.63 -9.13
N GLU A 90 4.10 27.85 -9.66
CA GLU A 90 2.96 28.76 -9.48
C GLU A 90 1.66 28.18 -10.10
N GLU A 91 1.80 27.42 -11.20
CA GLU A 91 0.71 26.72 -11.86
C GLU A 91 0.18 25.49 -11.09
N ALA A 92 0.81 25.11 -9.96
CA ALA A 92 0.42 23.93 -9.19
C ALA A 92 -0.74 24.19 -8.20
N SER A 93 -1.29 25.41 -8.16
CA SER A 93 -2.38 25.82 -7.25
C SER A 93 -2.11 25.50 -5.77
N MET A 94 -0.83 25.46 -5.39
CA MET A 94 -0.41 25.18 -4.02
C MET A 94 -0.59 26.42 -3.14
N PRO A 95 -0.82 26.24 -1.82
CA PRO A 95 -0.86 27.36 -0.90
C PRO A 95 0.43 28.20 -0.93
N GLU A 96 0.30 29.50 -0.71
CA GLU A 96 1.41 30.47 -0.81
C GLU A 96 2.62 30.09 0.05
N TYR A 97 2.40 29.55 1.25
CA TYR A 97 3.49 29.11 2.12
C TYR A 97 4.33 27.96 1.51
N VAL A 98 3.73 27.10 0.68
CA VAL A 98 4.46 26.03 -0.03
C VAL A 98 5.29 26.64 -1.15
N LEU A 99 4.71 27.56 -1.92
CA LEU A 99 5.39 28.22 -3.03
C LEU A 99 6.61 29.03 -2.54
N ASN A 100 6.48 29.70 -1.39
CA ASN A 100 7.58 30.46 -0.78
C ASN A 100 8.79 29.59 -0.41
N GLU A 101 8.58 28.34 0.02
CA GLU A 101 9.69 27.43 0.32
C GLU A 101 10.34 26.87 -0.94
N VAL A 102 9.60 26.73 -2.04
CA VAL A 102 10.16 26.26 -3.32
C VAL A 102 11.00 27.34 -4.00
N ASN A 103 10.66 28.61 -3.78
CA ASN A 103 11.35 29.78 -4.35
C ASN A 103 12.56 30.24 -3.52
N ARG A 104 12.89 29.53 -2.44
CA ARG A 104 14.00 29.85 -1.52
C ARG A 104 15.31 29.19 -1.94
#